data_AF-A0AAV5TBI1-F1
#
_entry.id   AF-A0AAV5TBI1-F1
#
_cell.length_a   1.000
_cell.length_b   1.000
_cell.length_c   1.000
_cell.angle_alpha   90.00
_cell.angle_beta   90.00
_cell.angle_gamma   90.00
#
_symmetry.space_group_name_H-M   'P 1'
#
loop_
_entity.id
_entity.type
_entity.pdbx_description
1 polymer ?
#
loop_
_entity_poly.entity_id
_entity_poly.type
_entity_poly.pdbx_seq_one_letter_code
_entity_poly.pdbx_strand_id
1 'polypeptide(L)'
;DFTMGKKNQPKMRRKNRDDSISYDDFAYLTIADEPIREVDSLSVFERLPAELVRKIISYLPDAIFALKLTSRLLHSRVDEYVRIFSSPIVRELLLRKIAYDSHEYFTGSMIVSISYSDLFELLLKRHHPQHNFNQRLKRFTHRTSRSCRPGEHEYKFEVSFDDETRLEYLKACIGKRIESMTLLNELDHGGKAEAAVSKIFEGMRIEKLNLIMRNLSDDVANRIKHFIVTHGVDHLSLKS
;
A
#
# COMPACT_ATOMS: atom_id res chain seq x y z
N ASP A 1 -23.34 -26.79 53.05
CA ASP A 1 -22.56 -27.87 52.43
C ASP A 1 -22.45 -27.72 50.92
N PHE A 2 -21.36 -27.11 50.46
CA PHE A 2 -20.97 -27.05 49.05
C PHE A 2 -19.49 -27.46 48.97
N THR A 3 -19.24 -28.63 48.41
CA THR A 3 -17.92 -29.25 48.30
C THR A 3 -17.14 -28.68 47.12
N MET A 4 -15.99 -28.08 47.40
CA MET A 4 -15.00 -27.65 46.40
C MET A 4 -14.35 -28.86 45.70
N GLY A 5 -14.57 -29.01 44.40
CA GLY A 5 -13.81 -29.91 43.54
C GLY A 5 -12.49 -29.29 43.09
N LYS A 6 -11.37 -29.76 43.66
CA LYS A 6 -10.01 -29.40 43.22
C LYS A 6 -9.71 -30.09 41.87
N LYS A 7 -9.51 -29.30 40.81
CA LYS A 7 -9.03 -29.78 39.51
C LYS A 7 -7.50 -29.90 39.53
N ASN A 8 -7.02 -31.11 39.26
CA ASN A 8 -5.62 -31.46 39.10
C ASN A 8 -5.01 -30.77 37.87
N GLN A 9 -3.88 -30.06 38.06
CA GLN A 9 -3.04 -29.59 36.97
C GLN A 9 -2.06 -30.69 36.53
N PRO A 10 -1.80 -30.86 35.22
CA PRO A 10 -0.84 -31.83 34.73
C PRO A 10 0.60 -31.30 34.86
N LYS A 11 1.45 -32.06 35.56
CA LYS A 11 2.91 -31.84 35.65
C LYS A 11 3.55 -32.08 34.28
N MET A 12 3.97 -31.01 33.60
CA MET A 12 4.84 -31.11 32.43
C MET A 12 6.26 -31.52 32.84
N ARG A 13 6.66 -32.70 32.38
CA ARG A 13 8.03 -33.25 32.45
C ARG A 13 8.89 -32.53 31.40
N ARG A 14 9.78 -31.62 31.82
CA ARG A 14 10.84 -31.07 30.96
C ARG A 14 11.88 -32.17 30.72
N LYS A 15 11.97 -32.65 29.47
CA LYS A 15 13.11 -33.45 28.98
C LYS A 15 14.20 -32.46 28.56
N ASN A 16 15.29 -32.40 29.32
CA ASN A 16 16.53 -31.79 28.85
C ASN A 16 17.09 -32.69 27.73
N ARG A 17 17.14 -32.17 26.51
CA ARG A 17 17.99 -32.70 25.44
C ARG A 17 19.23 -31.82 25.39
N ASP A 18 20.35 -32.39 25.79
CA ASP A 18 21.67 -31.89 25.45
C ASP A 18 21.93 -32.19 23.97
N ASP A 19 21.58 -31.23 23.10
CA ASP A 19 22.04 -31.23 21.72
C ASP A 19 23.38 -30.47 21.70
N SER A 20 24.45 -31.19 22.09
CA SER A 20 25.81 -30.73 21.83
C SER A 20 26.09 -30.90 20.33
N ILE A 21 25.83 -29.82 19.58
CA ILE A 21 26.22 -29.73 18.17
C ILE A 21 27.75 -29.71 18.14
N SER A 22 28.33 -30.82 17.68
CA SER A 22 29.75 -30.96 17.36
C SER A 22 30.12 -29.95 16.27
N TYR A 23 31.06 -29.06 16.56
CA TYR A 23 31.52 -27.99 15.66
C TYR A 23 32.55 -28.46 14.61
N ASP A 24 32.90 -29.76 14.59
CA ASP A 24 33.97 -30.28 13.72
C ASP A 24 33.51 -30.74 12.32
N ASP A 25 32.23 -30.60 11.97
CA ASP A 25 31.70 -31.10 10.70
C ASP A 25 31.67 -30.05 9.56
N PHE A 26 32.24 -28.86 9.76
CA PHE A 26 32.28 -27.80 8.74
C PHE A 26 33.62 -27.70 7.97
N ALA A 27 34.55 -28.62 8.19
CA ALA A 27 35.90 -28.56 7.60
C ALA A 27 36.02 -28.99 6.13
N TYR A 28 34.91 -29.28 5.43
CA TYR A 28 34.93 -29.69 4.02
C TYR A 28 33.97 -28.92 3.11
N LEU A 29 33.71 -27.64 3.40
CA LEU A 29 33.23 -26.71 2.37
C LEU A 29 34.41 -26.28 1.50
N THR A 30 34.91 -27.20 0.68
CA THR A 30 35.74 -26.86 -0.47
C THR A 30 34.91 -25.96 -1.37
N ILE A 31 35.27 -24.67 -1.44
CA ILE A 31 34.79 -23.74 -2.44
C ILE A 31 35.31 -24.28 -3.78
N ALA A 32 34.48 -25.09 -4.44
CA ALA A 32 34.75 -25.49 -5.81
C ALA A 32 34.63 -24.21 -6.66
N ASP A 33 35.77 -23.78 -7.17
CA ASP A 33 35.96 -22.63 -8.07
C ASP A 33 35.41 -22.95 -9.48
N GLU A 34 34.24 -23.59 -9.56
CA GLU A 34 33.56 -23.77 -10.84
C GLU A 34 32.86 -22.46 -11.21
N PRO A 35 33.12 -21.89 -12.41
CA PRO A 35 32.40 -20.72 -12.86
C PRO A 35 30.92 -21.05 -12.94
N ILE A 36 30.12 -20.29 -12.20
CA ILE A 36 28.66 -20.33 -12.09
C ILE A 36 28.01 -20.62 -13.45
N ARG A 37 27.68 -21.89 -13.71
CA ARG A 37 26.96 -22.38 -14.90
C ARG A 37 25.47 -22.05 -14.83
N GLU A 38 25.12 -20.78 -14.72
CA GLU A 38 23.69 -20.36 -14.70
C GLU A 38 23.31 -19.34 -15.78
N VAL A 39 24.26 -18.76 -16.52
CA VAL A 39 23.91 -17.76 -17.54
C VAL A 39 23.29 -18.40 -18.78
N ASP A 40 23.71 -19.61 -19.15
CA ASP A 40 23.26 -20.28 -20.37
C ASP A 40 21.85 -20.89 -20.27
N SER A 41 21.33 -21.10 -19.06
CA SER A 41 19.97 -21.59 -18.84
C SER A 41 18.91 -20.48 -18.83
N LEU A 42 19.33 -19.21 -18.76
CA LEU A 42 18.42 -18.07 -18.78
C LEU A 42 17.82 -17.85 -20.16
N SER A 43 16.52 -17.52 -20.17
CA SER A 43 15.84 -17.09 -21.39
C SER A 43 16.46 -15.79 -21.93
N VAL A 44 16.29 -15.53 -23.24
CA VAL A 44 16.79 -14.30 -23.88
C VAL A 44 16.29 -13.05 -23.16
N PHE A 45 15.06 -13.09 -22.65
CA PHE A 45 14.46 -11.99 -21.91
C PHE A 45 15.12 -11.76 -20.54
N GLU A 46 15.50 -12.83 -19.84
CA GLU A 46 16.17 -12.77 -18.54
C GLU A 46 17.62 -12.30 -18.62
N ARG A 47 18.25 -12.46 -19.79
CA ARG A 47 19.60 -11.95 -20.07
C ARG A 47 19.64 -10.45 -20.33
N LEU A 48 18.48 -9.79 -20.46
CA LEU A 48 18.43 -8.35 -20.69
C LEU A 48 18.96 -7.57 -19.46
N PRO A 49 19.65 -6.43 -19.69
CA PRO A 49 19.95 -5.47 -18.65
C PRO A 49 18.71 -5.10 -17.83
N ALA A 50 18.90 -4.92 -16.53
CA ALA A 50 17.83 -4.65 -15.57
C ALA A 50 16.98 -3.45 -15.98
N GLU A 51 17.63 -2.42 -16.52
CA GLU A 51 17.02 -1.16 -16.97
C GLU A 51 16.06 -1.40 -18.14
N LEU A 52 16.40 -2.28 -19.08
CA LEU A 52 15.54 -2.63 -20.20
C LEU A 52 14.34 -3.46 -19.73
N VAL A 53 14.57 -4.44 -18.85
CA VAL A 53 13.46 -5.22 -18.25
C VAL A 53 12.49 -4.30 -17.51
N ARG A 54 12.99 -3.36 -16.69
CA ARG A 54 12.16 -2.36 -16.02
C ARG A 54 11.38 -1.50 -17.00
N LYS A 55 12.01 -1.06 -18.09
CA LYS A 55 11.33 -0.27 -19.13
C LYS A 55 10.23 -1.09 -19.81
N ILE A 56 10.46 -2.38 -20.08
CA ILE A 56 9.45 -3.27 -20.63
C ILE A 56 8.28 -3.46 -19.66
N ILE A 57 8.56 -3.70 -18.37
CA ILE A 57 7.54 -3.78 -17.33
C ILE A 57 6.71 -2.49 -17.28
N SER A 58 7.33 -1.33 -17.46
CA SER A 58 6.62 -0.04 -17.45
C SER A 58 5.64 0.17 -18.59
N TYR A 59 5.86 -0.50 -19.74
CA TYR A 59 4.91 -0.49 -20.85
C TYR A 59 3.80 -1.54 -20.71
N LEU A 60 4.00 -2.55 -19.85
CA LEU A 60 3.09 -3.69 -19.70
C LEU A 60 2.69 -3.90 -18.23
N PRO A 61 2.11 -2.89 -17.56
CA PRO A 61 1.65 -3.01 -16.19
C PRO A 61 0.61 -4.14 -15.99
N ASP A 62 -0.21 -4.42 -16.99
CA ASP A 62 -1.19 -5.53 -16.98
C ASP A 62 -0.53 -6.92 -17.02
N ALA A 63 0.67 -7.05 -17.60
CA ALA A 63 1.38 -8.32 -17.71
C ALA A 63 2.17 -8.68 -16.43
N ILE A 64 2.18 -7.80 -15.43
CA ILE A 64 3.02 -7.93 -14.23
C ILE A 64 2.79 -9.26 -13.49
N PHE A 65 1.55 -9.70 -13.35
CA PHE A 65 1.27 -10.99 -12.71
C PHE A 65 1.79 -12.18 -13.52
N ALA A 66 1.64 -12.15 -14.85
CA ALA A 66 2.18 -13.19 -15.72
C ALA A 66 3.71 -13.25 -15.61
N LEU A 67 4.38 -12.09 -15.66
CA LEU A 67 5.84 -11.99 -15.51
C LEU A 67 6.35 -12.52 -14.16
N LYS A 68 5.56 -12.35 -13.08
CA LYS A 68 5.88 -12.91 -11.77
C LYS A 68 5.79 -14.44 -11.73
N LEU A 69 4.93 -15.04 -12.55
CA LEU A 69 4.72 -16.48 -12.59
C LEU A 69 5.68 -17.19 -13.55
N THR A 70 6.24 -16.47 -14.53
CA THR A 70 7.13 -17.07 -15.55
C THR A 70 8.47 -17.50 -15.01
N SER A 71 9.10 -16.72 -14.12
CA SER A 71 10.40 -17.11 -13.53
C SER A 71 10.71 -16.39 -12.22
N ARG A 72 11.63 -16.96 -11.43
CA ARG A 72 12.11 -16.37 -10.17
C ARG A 72 12.87 -15.06 -10.40
N LEU A 73 13.66 -14.97 -11.47
CA LEU A 73 14.41 -13.77 -11.78
C LEU A 73 13.47 -12.63 -12.16
N LEU A 74 12.48 -12.89 -13.03
CA LEU A 74 11.48 -11.89 -13.40
C LEU A 74 10.60 -11.47 -12.24
N HIS A 75 10.25 -12.40 -11.37
CA HIS A 75 9.58 -12.10 -10.10
C HIS A 75 10.37 -11.08 -9.27
N SER A 76 11.68 -11.31 -9.08
CA SER A 76 12.56 -10.39 -8.37
C SER A 76 12.66 -9.01 -9.05
N ARG A 77 12.77 -8.97 -10.39
CA ARG A 77 12.83 -7.73 -11.17
C ARG A 77 11.54 -6.90 -11.08
N VAL A 78 10.39 -7.56 -11.14
CA VAL A 78 9.09 -6.91 -10.92
C VAL A 78 9.02 -6.35 -9.51
N ASP A 79 9.42 -7.13 -8.50
CA ASP A 79 9.40 -6.70 -7.11
C ASP A 79 10.32 -5.50 -6.84
N GLU A 80 11.46 -5.43 -7.53
CA GLU A 80 12.37 -4.29 -7.53
C GLU A 80 11.76 -3.07 -8.26
N TYR A 81 11.21 -3.29 -9.44
CA TYR A 81 10.53 -2.23 -10.22
C TYR A 81 9.43 -1.55 -9.41
N VAL A 82 8.57 -2.35 -8.76
CA VAL A 82 7.48 -1.87 -7.90
C VAL A 82 7.99 -0.94 -6.79
N ARG A 83 9.22 -1.16 -6.27
CA ARG A 83 9.81 -0.30 -5.22
C ARG A 83 10.29 1.05 -5.74
N ILE A 84 10.71 1.11 -7.00
CA ILE A 84 11.31 2.30 -7.64
C ILE A 84 10.25 3.08 -8.44
N PHE A 85 9.13 2.45 -8.77
CA PHE A 85 8.06 3.04 -9.57
C PHE A 85 7.57 4.36 -8.96
N SER A 86 7.62 5.42 -9.76
CA SER A 86 7.34 6.80 -9.33
C SER A 86 6.12 7.41 -10.01
N SER A 87 5.56 6.74 -11.03
CA SER A 87 4.35 7.24 -11.70
C SER A 87 3.13 7.10 -10.78
N PRO A 88 2.15 8.01 -10.88
CA PRO A 88 0.94 7.94 -10.07
C PRO A 88 0.12 6.71 -10.45
N ILE A 89 0.03 5.73 -9.54
CA ILE A 89 -0.85 4.56 -9.71
C ILE A 89 -2.29 4.98 -9.43
N VAL A 90 -2.48 5.72 -8.34
CA VAL A 90 -3.75 6.35 -7.99
C VAL A 90 -3.80 7.70 -8.69
N ARG A 91 -4.77 7.86 -9.58
CA ARG A 91 -5.01 9.13 -10.27
C ARG A 91 -5.78 10.08 -9.40
N GLU A 92 -6.90 9.61 -8.86
CA GLU A 92 -7.76 10.41 -8.00
C GLU A 92 -7.95 9.74 -6.64
N LEU A 93 -7.87 10.52 -5.56
CA LEU A 93 -8.19 10.07 -4.21
C LEU A 93 -9.27 10.97 -3.63
N LEU A 94 -10.35 10.35 -3.17
CA LEU A 94 -11.40 11.02 -2.43
C LEU A 94 -11.33 10.56 -0.97
N LEU A 95 -11.27 11.51 -0.05
CA LEU A 95 -11.37 11.26 1.39
C LEU A 95 -12.56 12.02 1.97
N ARG A 96 -13.31 11.32 2.82
CA ARG A 96 -14.42 11.86 3.58
C ARG A 96 -14.39 11.35 5.02
N LYS A 97 -14.47 12.29 5.96
CA LYS A 97 -14.59 12.03 7.38
C LYS A 97 -15.98 11.51 7.66
N ILE A 98 -16.00 10.43 8.42
CA ILE A 98 -17.22 9.92 9.01
C ILE A 98 -16.99 9.73 10.50
N ALA A 99 -17.97 10.18 11.29
CA ALA A 99 -18.01 9.96 12.73
C ALA A 99 -19.34 9.27 13.07
N TYR A 100 -19.26 8.08 13.66
CA TYR A 100 -20.40 7.34 14.21
C TYR A 100 -20.04 6.81 15.60
N ASP A 101 -20.95 6.97 16.57
CA ASP A 101 -20.83 6.37 17.91
C ASP A 101 -19.45 6.53 18.58
N SER A 102 -18.90 7.75 18.51
CA SER A 102 -17.57 8.12 19.06
C SER A 102 -16.35 7.52 18.34
N HIS A 103 -16.56 6.80 17.22
CA HIS A 103 -15.48 6.33 16.35
C HIS A 103 -15.39 7.22 15.11
N GLU A 104 -14.18 7.72 14.87
CA GLU A 104 -13.86 8.51 13.68
C GLU A 104 -13.03 7.68 12.70
N TYR A 105 -13.43 7.70 11.44
CA TYR A 105 -12.74 7.01 10.36
C TYR A 105 -12.84 7.78 9.05
N PHE A 106 -11.90 7.53 8.14
CA PHE A 106 -12.05 7.93 6.74
C PHE A 106 -12.87 6.87 6.03
N THR A 107 -13.84 7.31 5.25
CA THR A 107 -14.22 6.59 4.04
C THR A 107 -13.56 7.27 2.86
N GLY A 108 -13.11 6.49 1.90
CA GLY A 108 -12.49 7.04 0.71
C GLY A 108 -12.63 6.16 -0.49
N SER A 109 -12.28 6.73 -1.63
CA SER A 109 -12.14 5.96 -2.85
C SER A 109 -10.90 6.38 -3.64
N MET A 110 -10.23 5.40 -4.22
CA MET A 110 -9.09 5.57 -5.11
C MET A 110 -9.52 5.23 -6.53
N ILE A 111 -9.26 6.14 -7.47
CA ILE A 111 -9.47 5.93 -8.89
C ILE A 111 -8.13 5.54 -9.52
N VAL A 112 -8.11 4.37 -10.15
CA VAL A 112 -6.92 3.78 -10.78
C VAL A 112 -7.26 3.49 -12.23
N SER A 113 -6.35 3.79 -13.15
CA SER A 113 -6.52 3.41 -14.56
C SER A 113 -6.57 1.89 -14.68
N ILE A 114 -7.37 1.37 -15.61
CA ILE A 114 -7.43 -0.07 -15.90
C ILE A 114 -6.05 -0.65 -16.17
N SER A 115 -5.18 0.10 -16.87
CA SER A 115 -3.81 -0.32 -17.18
C SER A 115 -2.94 -0.50 -15.94
N TYR A 116 -3.27 0.15 -14.82
CA TYR A 116 -2.51 0.03 -13.57
C TYR A 116 -3.25 -0.79 -12.51
N SER A 117 -4.45 -1.31 -12.79
CA SER A 117 -5.25 -1.99 -11.77
C SER A 117 -4.59 -3.26 -11.27
N ASP A 118 -3.93 -4.01 -12.14
CA ASP A 118 -3.24 -5.24 -11.75
C ASP A 118 -2.02 -4.94 -10.88
N LEU A 119 -1.25 -3.91 -11.23
CA LEU A 119 -0.14 -3.41 -10.42
C LEU A 119 -0.61 -2.92 -9.05
N PHE A 120 -1.70 -2.16 -9.02
CA PHE A 120 -2.30 -1.67 -7.79
C PHE A 120 -2.78 -2.82 -6.89
N GLU A 121 -3.48 -3.80 -7.46
CA GLU A 121 -3.91 -5.00 -6.73
C GLU A 121 -2.72 -5.83 -6.23
N LEU A 122 -1.61 -5.86 -6.98
CA LEU A 122 -0.38 -6.50 -6.54
C LEU A 122 0.21 -5.78 -5.32
N LEU A 123 0.30 -4.45 -5.36
CA LEU A 123 0.75 -3.64 -4.23
C LEU A 123 -0.10 -3.90 -2.99
N LEU A 124 -1.42 -3.90 -3.17
CA LEU A 124 -2.37 -4.19 -2.10
C LEU A 124 -2.13 -5.57 -1.45
N LYS A 125 -1.86 -6.59 -2.27
CA LYS A 125 -1.56 -7.96 -1.82
C LYS A 125 -0.20 -8.08 -1.16
N ARG A 126 0.83 -7.41 -1.69
CA ARG A 126 2.22 -7.49 -1.20
C ARG A 126 2.36 -6.92 0.20
N HIS A 127 1.70 -5.79 0.45
CA HIS A 127 1.82 -5.10 1.73
C HIS A 127 0.98 -5.76 2.85
N HIS A 128 0.14 -6.77 2.55
CA HIS A 128 -0.49 -7.57 3.61
C HIS A 128 -1.10 -8.93 3.19
N PRO A 129 -0.45 -10.07 3.53
CA PRO A 129 -1.07 -11.40 3.43
C PRO A 129 -2.04 -11.73 4.57
N GLN A 130 -1.88 -11.07 5.74
CA GLN A 130 -2.52 -11.48 7.01
C GLN A 130 -3.66 -10.58 7.52
N HIS A 131 -4.02 -9.50 6.81
CA HIS A 131 -5.08 -8.60 7.24
C HIS A 131 -6.14 -8.51 6.16
N ASN A 132 -7.40 -8.69 6.57
CA ASN A 132 -8.61 -8.65 5.76
C ASN A 132 -8.90 -7.28 5.11
N PHE A 133 -7.90 -6.39 4.97
CA PHE A 133 -8.04 -5.10 4.30
C PHE A 133 -8.50 -5.30 2.85
N ASN A 134 -7.94 -6.31 2.17
CA ASN A 134 -8.36 -6.71 0.82
C ASN A 134 -9.81 -7.23 0.75
N GLN A 135 -10.39 -7.70 1.86
CA GLN A 135 -11.81 -8.11 1.89
C GLN A 135 -12.76 -6.91 1.93
N ARG A 136 -12.26 -5.72 2.28
CA ARG A 136 -13.04 -4.47 2.34
C ARG A 136 -12.80 -3.56 1.14
N LEU A 137 -11.68 -3.70 0.43
CA LEU A 137 -11.48 -3.03 -0.85
C LEU A 137 -12.35 -3.68 -1.92
N LYS A 138 -13.49 -3.06 -2.20
CA LYS A 138 -14.36 -3.47 -3.30
C LYS A 138 -13.95 -2.71 -4.55
N ARG A 139 -13.70 -3.46 -5.63
CA ARG A 139 -13.48 -2.91 -6.96
C ARG A 139 -14.82 -2.58 -7.60
N PHE A 140 -14.97 -1.34 -8.04
CA PHE A 140 -16.10 -0.88 -8.83
C PHE A 140 -15.61 -0.49 -10.23
N THR A 141 -16.49 -0.66 -11.21
CA THR A 141 -16.26 -0.30 -12.61
C THR A 141 -17.17 0.87 -12.97
N HIS A 142 -16.94 1.52 -14.12
CA HIS A 142 -17.88 2.51 -14.66
C HIS A 142 -19.34 2.05 -14.71
N ARG A 143 -19.60 0.73 -14.86
CA ARG A 143 -20.97 0.21 -14.85
C ARG A 143 -21.60 0.18 -13.45
N THR A 144 -20.79 0.15 -12.40
CA THR A 144 -21.23 -0.02 -11.02
C THR A 144 -20.97 1.21 -10.14
N SER A 145 -20.25 2.21 -10.64
CA SER A 145 -20.03 3.48 -9.96
C SER A 145 -20.14 4.67 -10.90
N ARG A 146 -20.86 5.70 -10.44
CA ARG A 146 -21.06 6.96 -11.18
C ARG A 146 -19.82 7.87 -11.17
N SER A 147 -18.85 7.60 -10.30
CA SER A 147 -17.61 8.39 -10.17
C SER A 147 -16.51 7.93 -11.13
N CYS A 148 -16.54 6.68 -11.62
CA CYS A 148 -15.56 6.18 -12.59
C CYS A 148 -15.86 6.68 -14.00
N ARG A 149 -14.81 6.95 -14.79
CA ARG A 149 -14.92 7.09 -16.24
C ARG A 149 -14.65 5.75 -16.94
N PRO A 150 -15.00 5.60 -18.23
CA PRO A 150 -14.54 4.46 -19.02
C PRO A 150 -13.00 4.34 -18.96
N GLY A 151 -12.48 3.14 -18.67
CA GLY A 151 -11.04 2.91 -18.51
C GLY A 151 -10.50 3.10 -17.09
N GLU A 152 -11.38 3.24 -16.09
CA GLU A 152 -11.00 3.41 -14.68
C GLU A 152 -11.70 2.40 -13.77
N HIS A 153 -11.01 2.06 -12.69
CA HIS A 153 -11.52 1.29 -11.56
C HIS A 153 -11.54 2.16 -10.31
N GLU A 154 -12.60 2.04 -9.52
CA GLU A 154 -12.70 2.68 -8.20
C GLU A 154 -12.53 1.62 -7.11
N TYR A 155 -11.67 1.92 -6.14
CA TYR A 155 -11.42 1.10 -4.97
C TYR A 155 -11.84 1.85 -3.73
N LYS A 156 -12.92 1.40 -3.08
CA LYS A 156 -13.43 2.03 -1.85
C LYS A 156 -12.82 1.41 -0.61
N PHE A 157 -12.56 2.23 0.40
CA PHE A 157 -11.95 1.78 1.65
C PHE A 157 -12.49 2.56 2.85
N GLU A 158 -12.28 1.95 4.03
CA GLU A 158 -12.59 2.55 5.32
C GLU A 158 -11.41 2.30 6.27
N VAL A 159 -10.90 3.36 6.89
CA VAL A 159 -9.74 3.29 7.79
C VAL A 159 -9.95 4.18 9.02
N SER A 160 -9.78 3.60 10.22
CA SER A 160 -9.85 4.33 11.47
C SER A 160 -8.65 5.27 11.61
N PHE A 161 -8.85 6.45 12.22
CA PHE A 161 -7.76 7.39 12.46
C PHE A 161 -6.70 6.84 13.44
N ASP A 162 -7.11 5.90 14.30
CA ASP A 162 -6.22 5.29 15.30
C ASP A 162 -5.49 4.03 14.74
N ASP A 163 -5.80 3.60 13.51
CA ASP A 163 -5.18 2.42 12.89
C ASP A 163 -3.94 2.81 12.07
N GLU A 164 -2.85 3.11 12.77
CA GLU A 164 -1.60 3.58 12.16
C GLU A 164 -1.06 2.63 11.09
N THR A 165 -1.16 1.33 11.32
CA THR A 165 -0.69 0.30 10.38
C THR A 165 -1.44 0.40 9.06
N ARG A 166 -2.77 0.61 9.09
CA ARG A 166 -3.56 0.78 7.86
C ARG A 166 -3.33 2.12 7.18
N LEU A 167 -3.07 3.18 7.93
CA LEU A 167 -2.71 4.48 7.36
C LEU A 167 -1.39 4.38 6.58
N GLU A 168 -0.38 3.73 7.17
CA GLU A 168 0.92 3.51 6.51
C GLU A 168 0.78 2.61 5.27
N TYR A 169 -0.09 1.59 5.35
CA TYR A 169 -0.42 0.77 4.20
C TYR A 169 -1.07 1.58 3.06
N LEU A 170 -2.05 2.42 3.40
CA LEU A 170 -2.74 3.25 2.41
C LEU A 170 -1.74 4.19 1.72
N LYS A 171 -0.85 4.83 2.50
CA LYS A 171 0.27 5.64 2.01
C LYS A 171 1.14 4.86 1.02
N ALA A 172 1.56 3.65 1.37
CA ALA A 172 2.38 2.81 0.51
C ALA A 172 1.69 2.43 -0.81
N CYS A 173 0.36 2.23 -0.79
CA CYS A 173 -0.41 1.84 -1.98
C CYS A 173 -0.71 3.01 -2.93
N ILE A 174 -0.88 4.23 -2.40
CA ILE A 174 -1.09 5.43 -3.23
C ILE A 174 0.19 5.77 -3.99
N GLY A 175 1.34 5.62 -3.34
CA GLY A 175 2.65 5.95 -3.90
C GLY A 175 3.09 7.38 -3.53
N LYS A 176 4.06 7.92 -4.27
CA LYS A 176 4.67 9.23 -3.96
C LYS A 176 4.02 10.42 -4.64
N ARG A 177 3.12 10.17 -5.60
CA ARG A 177 2.49 11.20 -6.42
C ARG A 177 1.04 10.85 -6.68
N ILE A 178 0.18 11.86 -6.63
CA ILE A 178 -1.22 11.76 -7.00
C ILE A 178 -1.63 12.94 -7.89
N GLU A 179 -2.41 12.66 -8.93
CA GLU A 179 -2.86 13.70 -9.87
C GLU A 179 -3.92 14.59 -9.24
N SER A 180 -4.90 14.01 -8.56
CA SER A 180 -6.03 14.75 -7.99
C SER A 180 -6.43 14.20 -6.64
N MET A 181 -6.61 15.08 -5.68
CA MET A 181 -7.08 14.74 -4.35
C MET A 181 -8.32 15.57 -4.03
N THR A 182 -9.34 14.93 -3.45
CA THR A 182 -10.56 15.60 -3.01
C THR A 182 -10.76 15.34 -1.53
N LEU A 183 -10.77 16.40 -0.71
CA LEU A 183 -11.08 16.34 0.71
C LEU A 183 -12.47 16.91 0.95
N LEU A 184 -13.31 16.16 1.65
CA LEU A 184 -14.67 16.55 2.00
C LEU A 184 -14.77 16.81 3.51
N ASN A 185 -14.90 18.08 3.90
CA ASN A 185 -15.06 18.54 5.30
C ASN A 185 -13.96 18.05 6.28
N GLU A 186 -12.75 17.77 5.79
CA GLU A 186 -11.69 17.15 6.60
C GLU A 186 -10.94 18.12 7.52
N LEU A 187 -10.90 19.40 7.14
CA LEU A 187 -10.04 20.41 7.79
C LEU A 187 -10.81 21.34 8.75
N ASP A 188 -12.10 21.08 8.95
CA ASP A 188 -13.01 22.02 9.62
C ASP A 188 -12.74 22.16 11.13
N HIS A 189 -12.20 21.13 11.80
CA HIS A 189 -12.16 21.12 13.28
C HIS A 189 -10.78 20.86 13.91
N GLY A 190 -9.73 20.69 13.12
CA GLY A 190 -8.43 20.23 13.64
C GLY A 190 -8.54 18.86 14.34
N GLY A 191 -7.41 18.30 14.76
CA GLY A 191 -7.36 17.07 15.55
C GLY A 191 -6.99 15.81 14.77
N LYS A 192 -7.56 14.66 15.15
CA LYS A 192 -7.12 13.34 14.67
C LYS A 192 -7.22 13.16 13.16
N ALA A 193 -8.26 13.69 12.53
CA ALA A 193 -8.44 13.63 11.07
C ALA A 193 -7.30 14.34 10.35
N GLU A 194 -6.96 15.56 10.75
CA GLU A 194 -5.87 16.34 10.15
C GLU A 194 -4.52 15.65 10.34
N ALA A 195 -4.26 15.08 11.51
CA ALA A 195 -3.05 14.31 11.78
C ALA A 195 -2.97 13.06 10.89
N ALA A 196 -4.08 12.33 10.73
CA ALA A 196 -4.14 11.15 9.90
C ALA A 196 -4.00 11.47 8.40
N VAL A 197 -4.64 12.55 7.91
CA VAL A 197 -4.43 13.09 6.56
C VAL A 197 -2.94 13.43 6.37
N SER A 198 -2.37 14.24 7.26
CA SER A 198 -0.95 14.63 7.17
C SER A 198 -0.02 13.41 7.15
N LYS A 199 -0.32 12.36 7.92
CA LYS A 199 0.45 11.11 7.94
C LYS A 199 0.36 10.33 6.63
N ILE A 200 -0.84 10.20 6.05
CA ILE A 200 -1.05 9.52 4.76
C ILE A 200 -0.28 10.24 3.64
N PHE A 201 -0.27 11.58 3.67
CA PHE A 201 0.27 12.39 2.58
C PHE A 201 1.71 12.85 2.81
N GLU A 202 2.31 12.57 3.96
CA GLU A 202 3.69 12.94 4.24
C GLU A 202 4.64 12.41 3.15
N GLY A 203 5.38 13.33 2.51
CA GLY A 203 6.30 13.02 1.43
C GLY A 203 5.63 12.72 0.07
N MET A 204 4.32 12.94 -0.04
CA MET A 204 3.57 12.79 -1.29
C MET A 204 3.43 14.15 -1.99
N ARG A 205 3.63 14.16 -3.31
CA ARG A 205 3.32 15.31 -4.16
C ARG A 205 1.90 15.20 -4.69
N ILE A 206 1.13 16.29 -4.57
CA ILE A 206 -0.26 16.37 -5.02
C ILE A 206 -0.34 17.39 -6.15
N GLU A 207 -0.73 17.01 -7.36
CA GLU A 207 -0.83 18.01 -8.45
C GLU A 207 -2.05 18.90 -8.27
N LYS A 208 -3.21 18.32 -7.96
CA LYS A 208 -4.47 19.06 -7.80
C LYS A 208 -5.14 18.72 -6.48
N LEU A 209 -5.38 19.73 -5.65
CA LEU A 209 -6.17 19.62 -4.43
C LEU A 209 -7.55 20.26 -4.65
N ASN A 210 -8.60 19.48 -4.43
CA ASN A 210 -9.99 19.91 -4.44
C ASN A 210 -10.52 19.86 -3.01
N LEU A 211 -10.97 20.99 -2.50
CA LEU A 211 -11.58 21.07 -1.17
C LEU A 211 -13.05 21.36 -1.35
N ILE A 212 -13.88 20.50 -0.75
CA ILE A 212 -15.34 20.69 -0.68
C ILE A 212 -15.66 20.98 0.79
N MET A 213 -16.07 22.21 1.05
CA MET A 213 -16.13 22.76 2.40
C MET A 213 -17.36 23.62 2.59
N ARG A 214 -18.05 23.44 3.72
CA ARG A 214 -19.23 24.26 4.03
C ARG A 214 -18.86 25.67 4.48
N ASN A 215 -17.82 25.78 5.30
CA ASN A 215 -17.39 27.04 5.90
C ASN A 215 -15.88 27.19 5.72
N LEU A 216 -15.44 28.36 5.26
CA LEU A 216 -14.02 28.72 5.20
C LEU A 216 -13.76 29.79 6.26
N SER A 217 -13.25 29.38 7.43
CA SER A 217 -12.75 30.31 8.43
C SER A 217 -11.26 30.62 8.18
N ASP A 218 -10.77 31.70 8.78
CA ASP A 218 -9.35 32.09 8.67
C ASP A 218 -8.39 31.00 9.17
N ASP A 219 -8.75 30.33 10.26
CA ASP A 219 -7.97 29.20 10.79
C ASP A 219 -7.85 28.06 9.77
N VAL A 220 -8.96 27.74 9.11
CA VAL A 220 -9.00 26.68 8.11
C VAL A 220 -8.23 27.09 6.86
N ALA A 221 -8.35 28.35 6.41
CA ALA A 221 -7.58 28.89 5.30
C ALA A 221 -6.07 28.83 5.59
N ASN A 222 -5.64 29.14 6.82
CA ASN A 222 -4.24 29.04 7.24
C ASN A 222 -3.75 27.59 7.23
N ARG A 223 -4.56 26.63 7.69
CA ARG A 223 -4.24 25.19 7.61
C ARG A 223 -4.12 24.72 6.17
N ILE A 224 -5.04 25.11 5.28
CA ILE A 224 -4.99 24.78 3.85
C ILE A 224 -3.71 25.33 3.22
N LYS A 225 -3.34 26.58 3.53
CA LYS A 225 -2.11 27.19 3.04
C LYS A 225 -0.88 26.41 3.49
N HIS A 226 -0.83 26.00 4.76
CA HIS A 226 0.25 25.16 5.27
C HIS A 226 0.30 23.81 4.53
N PHE A 227 -0.85 23.16 4.36
CA PHE A 227 -0.95 21.89 3.64
C PHE A 227 -0.45 21.98 2.20
N ILE A 228 -0.80 23.05 1.47
CA ILE A 228 -0.35 23.32 0.09
C ILE A 228 1.16 23.41 0.01
N VAL A 229 1.79 24.14 0.93
CA VAL A 229 3.25 24.30 0.96
C VAL A 229 3.93 22.99 1.30
N THR A 230 3.44 22.26 2.31
CA THR A 230 4.04 21.00 2.78
C THR A 230 4.00 19.90 1.71
N HIS A 231 2.94 19.83 0.92
CA HIS A 231 2.73 18.75 -0.07
C HIS A 231 3.02 19.15 -1.52
N GLY A 232 3.52 20.38 -1.74
CA GLY A 232 3.85 20.89 -3.06
C GLY A 232 2.66 20.86 -4.01
N VAL A 233 1.51 21.41 -3.57
CA VAL A 233 0.28 21.41 -4.36
C VAL A 233 0.38 22.39 -5.53
N ASP A 234 0.25 21.90 -6.77
CA ASP A 234 0.37 22.73 -7.98
C ASP A 234 -0.93 23.53 -8.24
N HIS A 235 -2.09 22.93 -7.98
CA HIS A 235 -3.41 23.54 -8.25
C HIS A 235 -4.38 23.36 -7.08
N LEU A 236 -5.03 24.45 -6.64
CA LEU A 236 -6.10 24.43 -5.64
C LEU A 236 -7.46 24.74 -6.28
N SER A 237 -8.47 23.94 -5.98
CA SER A 237 -9.87 24.21 -6.28
C SER A 237 -10.69 24.21 -4.99
N LEU A 238 -11.40 25.30 -4.71
CA LEU A 238 -12.33 25.40 -3.59
C LEU A 238 -13.76 25.32 -4.12
N LYS A 239 -14.60 24.50 -3.48
CA LYS A 239 -16.03 24.38 -3.78
C LYS A 239 -16.81 24.46 -2.47
N SER A 240 -17.86 25.28 -2.46
CA SER A 240 -18.85 25.37 -1.38
C SER A 240 -20.05 24.50 -1.67
#